data_AF-A0A381YJR8-F1
#
_entry.id   AF-A0A381YJR8-F1
#
_cell.length_a   1.000
_cell.length_b   1.000
_cell.length_c   1.000
_cell.angle_alpha   90.00
_cell.angle_beta   90.00
_cell.angle_gamma   90.00
#
_symmetry.space_group_name_H-M   'P 1'
#
loop_
_entity.id
_entity.type
_entity.pdbx_description
1 polymer ?
#
loop_
_entity_poly.entity_id
_entity_poly.type
_entity_poly.pdbx_seq_one_letter_code
_entity_poly.pdbx_strand_id
1 'polypeptide(L)' 'MKIKSNKQFWWRLNHLKRNGGEITVTDRTPEMDVKDFNRIELLVNKRVRWEIGSKGMEIWNACGYKDIPTLAKAYGIK' A
#
# COMPACT_ATOMS: atom_id res chain seq x y z
N MET A 1 -2.91 -15.22 -6.36
CA MET A 1 -2.11 -16.32 -5.76
C MET A 1 -1.39 -15.81 -4.51
N LYS A 2 -1.69 -16.32 -3.31
CA LYS A 2 -1.16 -15.79 -2.04
C LYS A 2 0.25 -16.33 -1.76
N ILE A 3 1.23 -15.46 -1.52
CA ILE A 3 2.59 -15.85 -1.12
C ILE A 3 2.55 -16.17 0.37
N LYS A 4 2.90 -17.40 0.75
CA LYS A 4 2.74 -17.90 2.12
C LYS A 4 3.99 -17.72 2.99
N SER A 5 5.13 -17.39 2.40
CA SER A 5 6.38 -17.17 3.14
C SER A 5 7.42 -16.37 2.34
N ASN A 6 8.37 -15.77 3.06
CA ASN A 6 9.50 -15.05 2.47
C ASN A 6 10.36 -15.95 1.56
N LYS A 7 10.52 -17.24 1.92
CA LYS A 7 11.26 -18.19 1.08
C LYS A 7 10.57 -18.41 -0.27
N GLN A 8 9.25 -18.48 -0.27
CA GLN A 8 8.46 -18.63 -1.51
C GLN A 8 8.51 -17.36 -2.37
N PHE A 9 8.54 -16.18 -1.74
CA PHE A 9 8.75 -14.91 -2.43
C PHE A 9 10.08 -14.90 -3.19
N TRP A 10 11.20 -15.16 -2.50
CA TRP A 10 12.53 -15.12 -3.09
C TRP A 10 12.75 -16.18 -4.17
N TRP A 11 12.21 -17.39 -3.98
CA TRP A 11 12.28 -18.44 -5.00
C TRP A 11 11.59 -18.01 -6.31
N ARG A 12 10.40 -17.39 -6.21
CA ARG A 12 9.68 -16.88 -7.40
C ARG A 12 10.36 -15.70 -8.04
N LEU A 13 10.88 -14.77 -7.25
CA LEU A 13 11.62 -13.61 -7.74
C LEU A 13 12.83 -14.07 -8.57
N ASN A 14 13.58 -15.05 -8.07
CA ASN A 14 14.72 -15.62 -8.78
C ASN A 14 14.31 -16.38 -10.05
N HIS A 15 13.20 -17.10 -10.02
CA HIS A 15 12.66 -17.79 -11.19
C HIS A 15 12.25 -16.80 -12.30
N LEU A 16 11.60 -15.69 -11.93
CA LEU A 16 11.20 -14.64 -12.88
C LEU A 16 12.42 -13.95 -13.51
N LYS A 17 13.45 -13.63 -12.72
CA LYS A 17 14.72 -13.07 -13.23
C LYS A 17 15.43 -14.03 -14.20
N ARG A 18 15.43 -15.34 -13.91
CA ARG A 18 16.07 -16.36 -14.77
C ARG A 18 15.36 -16.55 -16.11
N ASN A 19 14.05 -16.33 -16.16
CA ASN A 19 13.26 -16.50 -17.38
C ASN A 19 13.14 -15.22 -18.22
N GLY A 20 14.08 -14.27 -18.06
CA GLY A 20 14.11 -13.03 -18.83
C GLY A 20 13.00 -12.04 -18.48
N GLY A 21 12.30 -12.24 -17.35
CA GLY A 21 11.35 -11.26 -16.85
C GLY A 21 12.11 -10.02 -16.39
N GLU A 22 11.96 -8.91 -17.12
CA GLU A 22 12.51 -7.62 -16.72
C GLU A 22 11.71 -7.12 -15.52
N ILE A 23 12.23 -7.36 -14.32
CA ILE A 23 11.66 -6.84 -13.08
C ILE A 23 12.21 -5.44 -12.90
N THR A 24 11.56 -4.45 -13.50
CA THR A 24 11.80 -3.05 -13.19
C THR A 24 11.23 -2.80 -11.80
N VAL A 25 12.09 -2.85 -10.79
CA VAL A 25 11.78 -2.23 -9.49
C VAL A 25 11.69 -0.75 -9.80
N THR A 26 10.49 -0.25 -9.99
CA THR A 26 10.29 1.17 -10.21
C THR A 26 10.49 1.82 -8.86
N ASP A 27 11.57 2.60 -8.72
CA ASP A 27 11.90 3.43 -7.55
C ASP A 27 10.89 4.59 -7.34
N ARG A 28 9.65 4.45 -7.83
CA ARG A 28 8.58 5.41 -7.58
C ARG A 28 7.94 5.12 -6.22
N THR A 29 8.70 5.43 -5.17
CA THR A 29 8.15 5.92 -3.92
C THR A 29 8.89 7.21 -3.62
N PRO A 30 8.24 8.39 -3.69
CA PRO A 30 8.90 9.63 -3.30
C PRO A 30 9.22 9.55 -1.81
N GLU A 31 10.51 9.41 -1.49
CA GLU A 31 11.23 9.70 -0.22
C GLU A 31 10.68 9.18 1.12
N MET A 32 9.52 8.53 1.17
CA MET A 32 8.89 8.02 2.38
C MET A 32 9.16 6.52 2.50
N ASP A 33 9.74 6.10 3.62
CA ASP A 33 9.93 4.67 3.91
C ASP A 33 8.59 3.94 3.72
N VAL A 34 8.59 2.83 2.99
CA VAL A 34 7.39 1.99 2.75
C VAL A 34 6.68 1.67 4.07
N LYS A 35 7.45 1.51 5.15
CA LYS A 35 6.91 1.31 6.50
C LYS A 35 6.14 2.52 7.02
N ASP A 36 6.66 3.72 6.79
CA ASP A 36 6.01 4.97 7.20
C ASP A 36 4.78 5.26 6.34
N PHE A 37 4.83 5.02 5.03
CA PHE A 37 3.65 5.10 4.17
C PHE A 37 2.54 4.16 4.65
N ASN A 38 2.86 2.89 4.90
CA ASN A 38 1.89 1.90 5.38
C ASN A 38 1.28 2.28 6.75
N ARG A 39 2.10 2.87 7.63
CA ARG A 39 1.64 3.38 8.93
C ARG A 39 0.66 4.54 8.75
N ILE A 40 1.01 5.52 7.91
CA ILE A 40 0.18 6.69 7.63
C ILE A 40 -1.13 6.26 6.99
N GLU A 41 -1.09 5.39 5.98
CA GLU A 41 -2.26 4.85 5.31
C GLU A 41 -3.22 4.17 6.30
N LEU A 42 -2.70 3.37 7.23
CA LEU A 42 -3.53 2.73 8.25
C LEU A 42 -4.24 3.76 9.15
N LEU A 43 -3.55 4.82 9.55
CA LEU A 43 -4.12 5.87 10.41
C LEU A 43 -5.20 6.67 9.66
N VAL A 44 -4.94 7.02 8.39
CA VAL A 44 -5.92 7.67 7.53
C VAL A 44 -7.17 6.79 7.38
N ASN A 45 -7.00 5.51 7.05
CA ASN A 45 -8.13 4.59 6.88
C ASN A 45 -8.96 4.41 8.17
N LYS A 46 -8.31 4.42 9.35
CA LYS A 46 -9.02 4.41 10.63
C LYS A 46 -9.86 5.67 10.82
N ARG A 47 -9.31 6.85 10.47
CA ARG A 47 -10.02 8.12 10.60
C ARG A 47 -11.19 8.22 9.64
N VAL A 48 -10.96 7.90 8.37
CA VAL A 48 -12.00 7.84 7.33
C VAL A 48 -13.13 6.92 7.78
N ARG A 49 -12.83 5.70 8.24
CA ARG A 49 -13.85 4.76 8.73
C ARG A 49 -14.68 5.32 9.88
N TRP A 50 -14.06 6.09 10.78
CA TRP A 50 -14.78 6.73 11.90
C TRP A 50 -15.76 7.80 11.41
N GLU A 51 -15.40 8.54 10.36
CA GLU A 51 -16.22 9.63 9.80
C GLU A 51 -17.37 9.11 8.91
N ILE A 52 -17.11 8.12 8.06
CA ILE A 52 -18.08 7.66 7.05
C ILE A 52 -18.79 6.34 7.41
N GLY A 53 -18.40 5.72 8.53
CA GLY A 53 -18.93 4.46 9.00
C GLY A 53 -18.61 3.26 8.10
N SER A 54 -19.10 2.08 8.47
CA SER A 54 -18.77 0.82 7.76
C SER A 54 -19.25 0.79 6.31
N LYS A 55 -20.46 1.31 6.02
CA LYS A 55 -20.99 1.36 4.64
C LYS A 55 -20.20 2.33 3.75
N GLY A 56 -19.83 3.50 4.28
CA GLY A 56 -18.97 4.42 3.54
C GLY A 56 -17.58 3.84 3.31
N MET A 57 -17.06 3.05 4.25
CA MET A 57 -15.75 2.41 4.11
C MET A 57 -15.70 1.36 2.99
N GLU A 58 -16.81 0.69 2.70
CA GLU A 58 -16.91 -0.24 1.56
C GLU A 58 -16.74 0.52 0.24
N ILE A 59 -17.41 1.66 0.09
CA ILE A 59 -17.29 2.55 -1.07
C ILE A 59 -15.87 3.11 -1.17
N TRP A 60 -15.31 3.58 -0.04
CA TRP A 60 -13.93 4.03 0.04
C TRP A 60 -12.94 2.96 -0.44
N ASN A 61 -13.12 1.71 -0.01
CA ASN A 61 -12.26 0.60 -0.43
C ASN A 61 -12.42 0.25 -1.91
N ALA A 62 -13.61 0.43 -2.48
CA ALA A 62 -13.87 0.23 -3.90
C ALA A 62 -13.33 1.37 -4.78
N CYS A 63 -13.15 2.58 -4.23
CA CYS A 63 -12.51 3.69 -4.93
C CYS A 63 -11.04 3.39 -5.24
N GLY A 64 -10.58 3.83 -6.42
CA GLY A 64 -9.24 3.61 -6.94
C GLY A 64 -8.15 4.37 -6.19
N TYR A 65 -7.41 5.23 -6.88
CA TYR A 65 -6.32 5.98 -6.26
C TYR A 65 -6.83 6.88 -5.11
N LYS A 66 -6.12 6.84 -3.98
CA LYS A 66 -6.37 7.66 -2.80
C LYS A 66 -5.14 8.51 -2.52
N ASP A 67 -5.33 9.80 -2.40
CA ASP A 67 -4.27 10.73 -2.01
C ASP A 67 -4.08 10.68 -0.48
N ILE A 68 -3.50 9.57 -0.02
CA ILE A 68 -3.20 9.31 1.39
C ILE A 68 -2.34 10.43 2.01
N PRO A 69 -1.29 10.96 1.36
CA PRO A 69 -0.49 12.06 1.93
C PRO A 69 -1.31 13.33 2.21
N THR A 70 -2.17 13.74 1.27
CA THR A 70 -3.02 14.94 1.47
C THR A 70 -4.00 14.73 2.62
N LEU A 71 -4.61 13.54 2.72
CA LEU A 71 -5.52 13.20 3.81
C LEU A 71 -4.81 13.13 5.16
N ALA A 72 -3.60 12.55 5.19
CA ALA A 72 -2.78 12.52 6.39
C ALA A 72 -2.50 13.93 6.90
N LYS A 73 -2.13 14.86 6.00
CA LYS A 73 -1.94 16.28 6.33
C LYS A 73 -3.23 16.94 6.85
N ALA A 74 -4.37 16.67 6.22
CA ALA A 74 -5.67 17.18 6.67
C ALA A 74 -6.05 16.67 8.07
N TYR A 75 -5.71 15.42 8.38
CA TYR A 75 -5.95 14.82 9.69
C TYR A 75 -4.84 15.08 10.73
N GLY A 76 -3.78 15.81 10.36
CA GLY A 76 -2.64 16.05 11.26
C GLY A 76 -1.83 14.80 11.62
N ILE A 77 -1.86 13.78 10.78
CA ILE A 77 -1.11 12.52 10.93
C ILE A 77 0.33 12.76 10.44
N LYS A 78 1.32 12.46 11.29
CA LYS A 78 2.76 12.54 11.00
C LYS A 78 3.38 11.17 10.80
#